data_AF-J4TZS1-F1
#
_entry.id   AF-J4TZS1-F1
#
_cell.length_a   1.000
_cell.length_b   1.000
_cell.length_c   1.000
_cell.angle_alpha   90.00
_cell.angle_beta   90.00
_cell.angle_gamma   90.00
#
_symmetry.space_group_name_H-M   'P 1'
#
loop_
_entity.id
_entity.type
_entity.pdbx_description
1 polymer ?
#
loop_
_entity_poly.entity_id
_entity_poly.type
_entity_poly.pdbx_seq_one_letter_code
_entity_poly.pdbx_strand_id
1 'polypeptide(L)'
;MSRPQVTVHSLTGEATANALPLPAVFSAPIRPDIVHTVFTSVNKNKRQAYAVSEKAGHQTSAESWGTGRAVARIPRVGGGGTGRSGQGAFGNMCRGGRMFAPTKTWRKWNVKVNHNEKRYATASAIAATAVASLVLARGHRVEKIPENPIGCLH
;
A
#
# COMPACT_ATOMS: atom_id res chain seq x y z
N MET A 1 40.25 6.50 0.99
CA MET A 1 39.38 7.69 0.91
C MET A 1 38.88 7.99 2.32
N SER A 2 39.28 9.13 2.89
CA SER A 2 38.94 9.53 4.25
C SER A 2 37.42 9.65 4.39
N ARG A 3 36.84 9.02 5.41
CA ARG A 3 35.41 9.13 5.71
C ARG A 3 35.12 10.60 6.04
N PRO A 4 34.16 11.28 5.38
CA PRO A 4 33.75 12.60 5.82
C PRO A 4 33.35 12.50 7.30
N GLN A 5 33.80 13.45 8.12
CA GLN A 5 33.32 13.55 9.49
C GLN A 5 32.01 14.36 9.47
N VAL A 6 31.08 14.00 10.35
CA VAL A 6 29.81 14.71 10.56
C VAL A 6 29.93 15.45 11.89
N THR A 7 29.58 16.72 11.89
CA THR A 7 29.57 17.54 13.11
C THR A 7 28.34 17.20 13.94
N VAL A 8 28.50 17.16 15.26
CA VAL A 8 27.40 16.88 16.17
C VAL A 8 26.87 18.19 16.74
N HIS A 9 25.56 18.42 16.65
CA HIS A 9 24.91 19.61 17.18
C HIS A 9 24.29 19.35 18.56
N SER A 10 24.30 20.38 19.41
CA SER A 10 23.57 20.39 20.68
C SER A 10 22.08 20.62 20.46
N LEU A 11 21.26 20.39 21.49
CA LEU A 11 19.82 20.71 21.45
C LEU A 11 19.53 22.21 21.26
N THR A 12 20.50 23.08 21.58
CA THR A 12 20.41 24.53 21.34
C THR A 12 20.78 24.93 19.91
N GLY A 13 21.16 23.97 19.06
CA GLY A 13 21.51 24.18 17.65
C GLY A 13 22.97 24.57 17.42
N GLU A 14 23.78 24.62 18.47
CA GLU A 14 25.20 24.95 18.38
C GLU A 14 26.01 23.73 17.95
N ALA A 15 27.00 23.93 17.07
CA ALA A 15 27.91 22.86 16.68
C ALA A 15 28.86 22.54 17.84
N THR A 16 28.94 21.27 18.21
CA THR A 16 29.92 20.79 19.19
C THR A 16 31.26 20.49 18.52
N ALA A 17 32.34 20.50 19.31
CA ALA A 17 33.67 20.12 18.82
C ALA A 17 33.80 18.62 18.48
N ASN A 18 32.78 17.81 18.79
CA ASN A 18 32.77 16.39 18.52
C ASN A 18 32.36 16.14 17.06
N ALA A 19 33.27 15.55 16.30
CA ALA A 19 33.04 15.11 14.93
C ALA A 19 33.09 13.57 14.87
N LEU A 20 32.04 12.96 14.33
CA LEU A 20 31.93 11.50 14.23
C LEU A 20 32.19 11.04 12.80
N PRO A 21 32.89 9.91 12.59
CA PRO A 21 33.10 9.38 11.26
C PRO A 21 31.77 8.89 10.67
N LEU A 22 31.52 9.23 9.42
CA LEU A 22 30.30 8.82 8.73
C LEU A 22 30.26 7.28 8.60
N PRO A 23 29.21 6.60 9.11
CA PRO A 23 29.11 5.15 9.06
C PRO A 23 29.10 4.61 7.63
N ALA A 24 29.62 3.39 7.42
CA ALA A 24 29.80 2.82 6.08
C ALA A 24 28.48 2.60 5.32
N VAL A 25 27.34 2.54 6.03
CA VAL A 25 26.02 2.36 5.43
C VAL A 25 25.65 3.48 4.46
N PHE A 26 26.17 4.70 4.65
CA PHE A 26 25.89 5.82 3.76
C PHE A 26 26.70 5.80 2.47
N SER A 27 27.74 4.96 2.40
CA SER A 27 28.46 4.66 1.15
C SER A 27 27.79 3.55 0.35
N ALA A 28 26.66 3.01 0.83
CA ALA A 28 25.92 1.99 0.10
C ALA A 28 25.32 2.56 -1.20
N PRO A 29 25.26 1.76 -2.27
CA PRO A 29 24.67 2.17 -3.54
C PRO A 29 23.18 2.51 -3.39
N ILE A 30 22.79 3.68 -3.90
CA ILE A 30 21.39 4.13 -3.90
C ILE A 30 20.70 3.53 -5.12
N ARG A 31 19.83 2.53 -4.89
CA ARG A 31 19.03 1.86 -5.92
C ARG A 31 17.54 2.14 -5.76
N PRO A 32 16.99 3.14 -6.49
CA PRO A 32 15.58 3.51 -6.35
C PRO A 32 14.63 2.40 -6.80
N ASP A 33 15.05 1.56 -7.73
CA ASP A 33 14.29 0.42 -8.25
C ASP A 33 14.05 -0.65 -7.16
N ILE A 34 15.09 -1.07 -6.44
CA ILE A 34 14.96 -2.03 -5.31
C ILE A 34 14.14 -1.41 -4.18
N VAL A 35 14.38 -0.14 -3.85
CA VAL A 35 13.61 0.54 -2.80
C VAL A 35 12.13 0.55 -3.15
N HIS A 36 11.77 0.82 -4.41
CA HIS A 36 10.38 0.83 -4.86
C HIS A 36 9.72 -0.55 -4.82
N THR A 37 10.38 -1.60 -5.33
CA THR A 37 9.82 -2.97 -5.34
C THR A 37 9.63 -3.52 -3.93
N VAL A 38 10.58 -3.26 -3.03
CA VAL A 38 10.50 -3.65 -1.62
C VAL A 38 9.42 -2.84 -0.90
N PHE A 39 9.38 -1.52 -1.11
CA PHE A 39 8.38 -0.65 -0.47
C PHE A 39 6.95 -1.05 -0.84
N THR A 40 6.66 -1.25 -2.12
CA THR A 40 5.32 -1.65 -2.57
C THR A 40 4.87 -3.00 -1.99
N SER A 41 5.80 -3.92 -1.80
CA SER A 41 5.55 -5.23 -1.20
C SER A 41 5.38 -5.16 0.32
N VAL A 42 6.24 -4.42 1.02
CA VAL A 42 6.17 -4.25 2.48
C VAL A 42 4.94 -3.46 2.90
N ASN A 43 4.58 -2.41 2.14
CA ASN A 43 3.41 -1.58 2.44
C ASN A 43 2.09 -2.36 2.37
N LYS A 44 2.04 -3.47 1.60
CA LYS A 44 0.87 -4.36 1.55
C LYS A 44 0.65 -5.14 2.84
N ASN A 45 1.67 -5.31 3.69
CA ASN A 45 1.61 -6.21 4.86
C ASN A 45 0.83 -5.65 6.06
N LYS A 46 0.46 -4.35 6.05
CA LYS A 46 -0.39 -3.74 7.08
C LYS A 46 -1.89 -3.73 6.71
N ARG A 47 -2.26 -4.35 5.59
CA ARG A 47 -3.65 -4.32 5.09
C ARG A 47 -4.53 -5.29 5.87
N GLN A 48 -5.74 -4.86 6.21
CA GLN A 48 -6.78 -5.73 6.76
C GLN A 48 -7.58 -6.38 5.63
N ALA A 49 -7.99 -7.63 5.84
CA ALA A 49 -8.82 -8.35 4.88
C ALA A 49 -10.22 -7.74 4.82
N TYR A 50 -10.74 -7.58 3.60
CA TYR A 50 -12.12 -7.17 3.36
C TYR A 50 -12.80 -8.16 2.41
N ALA A 51 -14.08 -8.41 2.63
CA ALA A 51 -14.89 -9.32 1.83
C ALA A 51 -16.37 -8.90 1.88
N VAL A 52 -17.11 -9.24 0.83
CA VAL A 52 -18.58 -9.16 0.86
C VAL A 52 -19.15 -10.40 1.57
N SER A 53 -20.34 -10.27 2.14
CA SER A 53 -21.04 -11.43 2.73
C SER A 53 -21.27 -12.52 1.69
N GLU A 54 -21.04 -13.76 2.07
CA GLU A 54 -21.23 -14.93 1.19
C GLU A 54 -22.68 -15.05 0.71
N LYS A 55 -23.64 -14.69 1.58
CA LYS A 55 -25.08 -14.75 1.28
C LYS A 55 -25.58 -13.52 0.50
N ALA A 56 -24.74 -12.51 0.28
CA ALA A 56 -25.15 -11.29 -0.41
C ALA A 56 -25.65 -11.59 -1.84
N GLY A 57 -26.80 -11.03 -2.21
CA GLY A 57 -27.41 -11.21 -3.52
C GLY A 57 -28.00 -12.60 -3.79
N HIS A 58 -27.96 -13.54 -2.82
CA HIS A 58 -28.51 -14.89 -2.93
C HIS A 58 -29.69 -15.17 -1.96
N GLN A 59 -30.08 -14.19 -1.13
CA GLN A 59 -31.21 -14.31 -0.20
C GLN A 59 -32.56 -14.10 -0.90
N THR A 60 -32.79 -14.82 -2.00
CA THR A 60 -34.04 -14.75 -2.79
C THR A 60 -34.28 -16.08 -3.49
N SER A 61 -35.53 -16.52 -3.59
CA SER A 61 -35.96 -17.76 -4.24
C SER A 61 -36.26 -17.58 -5.73
N ALA A 62 -35.44 -16.79 -6.43
CA ALA A 62 -35.71 -16.40 -7.80
C ALA A 62 -35.48 -17.56 -8.79
N GLU A 63 -36.38 -17.71 -9.76
CA GLU A 63 -36.29 -18.73 -10.81
C GLU A 63 -36.46 -18.07 -12.19
N SER A 64 -35.85 -18.66 -13.22
CA SER A 64 -36.01 -18.13 -14.58
C SER A 64 -37.38 -18.48 -15.13
N TRP A 65 -38.03 -17.51 -15.78
CA TRP A 65 -39.29 -17.74 -16.47
C TRP A 65 -39.15 -18.41 -17.84
N GLY A 66 -37.92 -18.67 -18.30
CA GLY A 66 -37.65 -19.29 -19.59
C GLY A 66 -37.93 -18.36 -20.79
N THR A 67 -38.06 -18.95 -21.97
CA THR A 67 -38.42 -18.25 -23.22
C THR A 67 -39.95 -18.14 -23.39
N GLY A 68 -40.42 -17.42 -24.42
CA GLY A 68 -41.84 -17.40 -24.78
C GLY A 68 -42.72 -16.43 -23.98
N ARG A 69 -42.12 -15.57 -23.13
CA ARG A 69 -42.84 -14.59 -22.29
C ARG A 69 -42.45 -13.13 -22.58
N ALA A 70 -41.89 -12.87 -23.77
CA ALA A 70 -41.41 -11.55 -24.21
C ALA A 70 -40.43 -10.84 -23.23
N VAL A 71 -39.65 -11.61 -22.48
CA VAL A 71 -38.70 -11.11 -21.48
C VAL A 71 -37.40 -11.92 -21.47
N ALA A 72 -36.30 -11.31 -21.02
CA ALA A 72 -35.00 -11.98 -20.91
C ALA A 72 -35.00 -13.12 -19.87
N ARG A 73 -34.17 -14.14 -20.12
CA ARG A 73 -34.07 -15.41 -19.36
C ARG A 73 -33.38 -15.31 -17.98
N ILE A 74 -33.13 -14.11 -17.46
CA ILE A 74 -32.51 -13.92 -16.14
C ILE A 74 -33.46 -14.44 -15.03
N PRO A 75 -32.97 -15.02 -13.92
CA PRO A 75 -33.83 -15.41 -12.81
C PRO A 75 -34.63 -14.23 -12.27
N ARG A 76 -35.91 -14.47 -11.97
CA ARG A 76 -36.90 -13.48 -11.55
C ARG A 76 -37.43 -13.84 -10.16
N VAL A 77 -37.57 -12.84 -9.29
CA VAL A 77 -38.16 -13.06 -7.95
C VAL A 77 -39.62 -13.49 -8.11
N GLY A 78 -40.00 -14.63 -7.51
CA GLY A 78 -41.38 -15.12 -7.51
C GLY A 78 -42.31 -14.33 -6.57
N GLY A 79 -43.58 -14.72 -6.52
CA GLY A 79 -44.61 -14.09 -5.68
C GLY A 79 -45.40 -12.99 -6.39
N GLY A 80 -46.18 -12.23 -5.61
CA GLY A 80 -47.03 -11.13 -6.07
C GLY A 80 -47.34 -10.16 -4.93
N GLY A 81 -47.97 -9.01 -5.25
CA GLY A 81 -48.35 -8.00 -4.25
C GLY A 81 -47.20 -7.10 -3.75
N THR A 82 -45.97 -7.30 -4.23
CA THR A 82 -44.82 -6.43 -3.94
C THR A 82 -44.15 -5.97 -5.22
N GLY A 83 -43.64 -4.72 -5.25
CA GLY A 83 -42.91 -4.19 -6.41
C GLY A 83 -41.61 -4.93 -6.74
N ARG A 84 -41.15 -5.83 -5.86
CA ARG A 84 -39.98 -6.69 -6.07
C ARG A 84 -40.29 -7.95 -6.88
N SER A 85 -41.55 -8.40 -6.88
CA SER A 85 -42.00 -9.59 -7.63
C SER A 85 -41.80 -9.35 -9.13
N GLY A 86 -41.23 -10.32 -9.86
CA GLY A 86 -40.94 -10.20 -11.29
C GLY A 86 -39.68 -9.38 -11.63
N GLN A 87 -38.93 -8.86 -10.65
CA GLN A 87 -37.63 -8.23 -10.92
C GLN A 87 -36.52 -9.26 -11.09
N GLY A 88 -35.45 -8.90 -11.81
CA GLY A 88 -34.26 -9.74 -11.99
C GLY A 88 -33.44 -9.92 -10.70
N ALA A 89 -32.89 -11.11 -10.50
CA ALA A 89 -32.10 -11.50 -9.32
C ALA A 89 -30.90 -12.39 -9.70
N PHE A 90 -30.02 -12.65 -8.73
CA PHE A 90 -28.77 -13.42 -8.81
C PHE A 90 -27.69 -12.92 -9.79
N GLY A 91 -28.06 -12.28 -10.90
CA GLY A 91 -27.11 -11.73 -11.87
C GLY A 91 -26.33 -10.54 -11.32
N ASN A 92 -25.09 -10.38 -11.77
CA ASN A 92 -24.26 -9.20 -11.48
C ASN A 92 -24.76 -7.93 -12.14
N MET A 93 -25.54 -8.04 -13.23
CA MET A 93 -26.23 -6.92 -13.85
C MET A 93 -27.54 -6.55 -13.16
N CYS A 94 -28.05 -7.38 -12.24
CA CYS A 94 -29.33 -7.16 -11.59
C CYS A 94 -29.19 -6.29 -10.34
N ARG A 95 -30.08 -5.32 -10.17
CA ARG A 95 -30.20 -4.55 -8.93
C ARG A 95 -30.55 -5.48 -7.77
N GLY A 96 -29.71 -5.50 -6.73
CA GLY A 96 -29.83 -6.41 -5.59
C GLY A 96 -29.40 -7.86 -5.90
N GLY A 97 -28.74 -8.10 -7.03
CA GLY A 97 -28.08 -9.36 -7.34
C GLY A 97 -26.69 -9.48 -6.71
N ARG A 98 -25.97 -10.55 -7.04
CA ARG A 98 -24.61 -10.79 -6.51
C ARG A 98 -23.56 -10.11 -7.38
N MET A 99 -22.46 -9.64 -6.79
CA MET A 99 -21.32 -9.14 -7.56
C MET A 99 -20.61 -10.27 -8.32
N PHE A 100 -20.03 -9.97 -9.48
CA PHE A 100 -19.12 -10.89 -10.17
C PHE A 100 -17.83 -11.08 -9.36
N ALA A 101 -17.37 -12.33 -9.23
CA ALA A 101 -16.20 -12.71 -8.42
C ALA A 101 -16.17 -12.02 -7.03
N PRO A 102 -17.12 -12.37 -6.12
CA PRO A 102 -17.22 -11.77 -4.78
C PRO A 102 -15.87 -11.75 -4.06
N THR A 103 -15.54 -10.64 -3.41
CA THR A 103 -14.29 -10.52 -2.65
C THR A 103 -14.26 -11.52 -1.49
N LYS A 104 -13.12 -12.18 -1.32
CA LYS A 104 -12.91 -13.23 -0.32
C LYS A 104 -11.77 -12.87 0.63
N THR A 105 -11.90 -13.31 1.88
CA THR A 105 -10.92 -13.05 2.94
C THR A 105 -9.59 -13.76 2.70
N TRP A 106 -9.58 -14.91 2.03
CA TRP A 106 -8.36 -15.69 1.74
C TRP A 106 -7.54 -15.18 0.54
N ARG A 107 -7.86 -13.99 0.00
CA ARG A 107 -6.97 -13.32 -0.96
C ARG A 107 -5.56 -13.19 -0.34
N LYS A 108 -4.52 -13.28 -1.17
CA LYS A 108 -3.14 -13.03 -0.71
C LYS A 108 -2.95 -11.53 -0.42
N TRP A 109 -3.14 -11.14 0.84
CA TRP A 109 -2.98 -9.75 1.30
C TRP A 109 -1.51 -9.37 1.51
N ASN A 110 -0.77 -10.29 2.12
CA ASN A 110 0.63 -10.09 2.50
C ASN A 110 1.58 -10.61 1.42
N VAL A 111 2.70 -9.90 1.24
CA VAL A 111 3.74 -10.24 0.27
C VAL A 111 5.05 -10.49 1.02
N LYS A 112 5.59 -11.69 0.82
CA LYS A 112 6.94 -12.03 1.29
C LYS A 112 7.97 -11.38 0.37
N VAL A 113 9.03 -10.87 0.98
CA VAL A 113 10.18 -10.27 0.30
C VAL A 113 11.43 -10.87 0.92
N ASN A 114 12.45 -11.12 0.11
CA ASN A 114 13.71 -11.69 0.57
C ASN A 114 14.33 -10.81 1.66
N HIS A 115 14.88 -11.44 2.69
CA HIS A 115 15.42 -10.71 3.83
C HIS A 115 16.61 -9.81 3.43
N ASN A 116 17.46 -10.29 2.51
CA ASN A 116 18.58 -9.52 1.98
C ASN A 116 18.11 -8.32 1.14
N GLU A 117 17.05 -8.45 0.34
CA GLU A 117 16.48 -7.32 -0.41
C GLU A 117 15.88 -6.27 0.52
N LYS A 118 15.19 -6.69 1.60
CA LYS A 118 14.72 -5.75 2.63
C LYS A 118 15.87 -4.97 3.26
N ARG A 119 16.94 -5.67 3.65
CA ARG A 119 18.15 -5.05 4.22
C ARG A 119 18.84 -4.11 3.23
N TYR A 120 18.91 -4.51 1.97
CA TYR A 120 19.47 -3.69 0.90
C TYR A 120 18.67 -2.40 0.71
N ALA A 121 17.34 -2.50 0.60
CA ALA A 121 16.47 -1.33 0.48
C ALA A 121 16.61 -0.39 1.68
N THR A 122 16.72 -0.91 2.91
CA THR A 122 16.96 -0.08 4.09
C THR A 122 18.32 0.61 4.05
N ALA A 123 19.38 -0.07 3.62
CA ALA A 123 20.70 0.54 3.48
C ALA A 123 20.72 1.64 2.41
N SER A 124 20.14 1.39 1.23
CA SER A 124 19.99 2.41 0.18
C SER A 124 19.15 3.60 0.64
N ALA A 125 18.09 3.37 1.42
CA ALA A 125 17.26 4.45 1.96
C ALA A 125 18.01 5.30 3.00
N ILE A 126 18.82 4.69 3.86
CA ILE A 126 19.69 5.41 4.81
C ILE A 126 20.76 6.20 4.04
N ALA A 127 21.41 5.60 3.03
CA ALA A 127 22.37 6.33 2.20
C ALA A 127 21.75 7.56 1.52
N ALA A 128 20.49 7.45 1.06
CA ALA A 128 19.79 8.55 0.43
C ALA A 128 19.49 9.73 1.38
N THR A 129 19.44 9.55 2.71
CA THR A 129 19.17 10.67 3.63
C THR A 129 20.38 11.60 3.81
N ALA A 130 21.59 11.11 3.55
CA ALA A 130 22.80 11.93 3.55
C ALA A 130 22.94 12.81 2.29
N VAL A 131 22.11 12.59 1.26
CA VAL A 131 22.20 13.32 0.00
C VAL A 131 21.18 14.46 -0.02
N ALA A 132 21.65 15.69 0.17
CA ALA A 132 20.79 16.88 0.25
C ALA A 132 19.89 17.07 -0.99
N SER A 133 20.39 16.77 -2.20
CA SER A 133 19.60 16.89 -3.44
C SER A 133 18.39 15.95 -3.47
N LEU A 134 18.50 14.73 -2.95
CA LEU A 134 17.39 13.79 -2.86
C LEU A 134 16.37 14.20 -1.80
N VAL A 135 16.84 14.80 -0.70
CA VAL A 135 15.98 15.32 0.37
C VAL A 135 15.17 16.53 -0.10
N LEU A 136 15.81 17.47 -0.80
CA LEU A 136 15.13 18.61 -1.45
C LEU A 136 14.15 18.13 -2.53
N ALA A 137 14.53 17.18 -3.37
CA ALA A 137 13.67 16.62 -4.41
C ALA A 137 12.40 15.95 -3.87
N ARG A 138 12.42 15.45 -2.62
CA ARG A 138 11.24 14.91 -1.94
C ARG A 138 10.31 16.00 -1.39
N GLY A 139 10.73 17.27 -1.40
CA GLY A 139 9.97 18.42 -0.92
C GLY A 139 10.27 18.84 0.52
N HIS A 140 11.35 18.33 1.13
CA HIS A 140 11.78 18.80 2.45
C HIS A 140 12.48 20.17 2.34
N ARG A 141 12.09 21.13 3.18
CA ARG A 141 12.69 22.47 3.23
C ARG A 141 14.00 22.44 4.04
N VAL A 142 15.10 22.05 3.40
CA VAL A 142 16.42 21.89 4.06
C VAL A 142 17.47 22.94 3.63
N GLU A 143 17.05 23.99 2.94
CA GLU A 143 17.93 25.04 2.38
C GLU A 143 18.75 25.79 3.43
N LYS A 144 18.25 25.89 4.67
CA LYS A 144 18.89 26.61 5.78
C LYS A 144 19.63 25.69 6.75
N ILE A 145 19.66 24.39 6.49
CA ILE A 145 20.28 23.40 7.37
C ILE A 145 21.79 23.37 7.08
N PRO A 146 22.65 23.30 8.11
CA PRO A 146 24.10 23.35 7.94
C PRO A 146 24.64 22.15 7.13
N GLU A 147 24.20 20.94 7.44
CA GLU A 147 24.63 19.71 6.74
C GLU A 147 23.64 18.55 6.89
N ASN A 148 23.72 17.58 5.96
CA ASN A 148 23.02 16.30 6.02
C ASN A 148 24.04 15.15 5.97
N PRO A 149 23.92 14.11 6.81
CA PRO A 149 22.92 13.90 7.86
C PRO A 149 23.21 14.72 9.13
N ILE A 150 22.16 15.18 9.83
CA ILE A 150 22.30 15.91 11.10
C ILE A 150 22.52 14.90 12.25
N GLY A 151 23.61 15.02 12.99
CA GLY A 151 23.82 14.31 14.25
C GLY A 151 23.47 15.21 15.43
N CYS A 152 22.53 14.80 16.28
CA CYS A 152 22.28 15.47 17.57
C CYS A 152 22.70 14.54 18.72
N LEU A 153 23.46 15.06 19.67
CA LEU A 153 23.69 14.39 20.95
C LEU A 153 22.46 14.61 21.83
N HIS A 154 21.97 13.53 22.45
CA HIS A 154 21.01 13.60 23.54
C HIS A 154 21.74 13.73 24.87
#